data_AF-A0ABD3V3F2-F1
#
_entry.id   AF-A0ABD3V3F2-F1
#
_cell.length_a   1.000
_cell.length_b   1.000
_cell.length_c   1.000
_cell.angle_alpha   90.00
_cell.angle_beta   90.00
_cell.angle_gamma   90.00
#
_symmetry.space_group_name_H-M   'P 1'
#
loop_
_entity.id
_entity.type
_entity.pdbx_description
1 polymer ?
#
loop_
_entity_poly.entity_id
_entity_poly.type
_entity_poly.pdbx_seq_one_letter_code
_entity_poly.pdbx_strand_id
1 'polypeptide(L)'
;MKTAEDVIGFKRYRREPWISDEVLNLADQRRTIKAKMSINPQDQDLKQKNTQLKKVINNKVEEFREEWFNKQFYEAEEANKKNDMRSLFQKVKTLKKGIKLNNK
;
A
#
# COMPACT_ATOMS: atom_id res chain seq x y z
N MET A 1 -22.69 -19.61 12.02
CA MET A 1 -21.31 -19.77 12.51
C MET A 1 -20.58 -18.45 12.30
N LYS A 2 -20.10 -17.79 13.36
CA LYS A 2 -19.23 -16.61 13.23
C LYS A 2 -17.82 -17.10 12.90
N THR A 3 -17.23 -16.63 11.82
CA THR A 3 -15.85 -17.00 11.44
C THR A 3 -14.86 -16.37 12.42
N ALA A 4 -13.67 -16.96 12.59
CA ALA A 4 -12.63 -16.41 13.47
C ALA A 4 -12.25 -14.95 13.14
N GLU A 5 -12.48 -14.51 11.90
CA GLU A 5 -12.33 -13.11 11.47
C GLU A 5 -13.31 -12.16 12.17
N ASP A 6 -14.53 -12.61 12.51
CA ASP A 6 -15.54 -11.81 13.23
C ASP A 6 -15.20 -11.61 14.71
N VAL A 7 -14.37 -12.48 15.28
CA VAL A 7 -14.06 -12.51 16.73
C VAL A 7 -12.71 -11.83 17.03
N ILE A 8 -11.73 -11.95 16.12
CA ILE A 8 -10.36 -11.46 16.32
C ILE A 8 -10.09 -10.15 15.56
N GLY A 9 -10.90 -9.83 14.53
CA GLY A 9 -10.68 -8.71 13.64
C GLY A 9 -9.58 -8.97 12.61
N PHE A 10 -9.69 -8.35 11.43
CA PHE A 10 -8.67 -8.47 10.39
C PHE A 10 -7.47 -7.57 10.72
N LYS A 11 -6.32 -8.17 11.06
CA LYS A 11 -5.08 -7.42 11.29
C LYS A 11 -4.52 -6.96 9.94
N ARG A 12 -4.58 -5.65 9.70
CA ARG A 12 -3.95 -5.01 8.53
C ARG A 12 -2.42 -5.09 8.67
N TYR A 13 -1.75 -5.65 7.67
CA TYR A 13 -0.28 -5.62 7.57
C TYR A 13 0.12 -4.66 6.46
N ARG A 14 0.95 -3.66 6.79
CA ARG A 14 1.67 -2.86 5.78
C ARG A 14 2.93 -3.62 5.41
N ARG A 15 2.99 -4.12 4.17
CA ARG A 15 4.21 -4.75 3.63
C ARG A 15 5.24 -3.74 3.19
N GLU A 16 4.76 -2.58 2.75
CA GLU A 16 5.59 -1.51 2.22
C GLU A 16 5.25 -0.20 2.93
N PRO A 17 6.25 0.65 3.23
CA PRO A 17 6.05 1.90 3.97
C PRO A 17 5.31 2.97 3.16
N TRP A 18 5.29 2.88 1.83
CA TRP A 18 4.57 3.82 0.97
C TRP A 18 3.08 3.48 0.82
N ILE A 19 2.61 2.33 1.33
CA ILE A 19 1.18 2.00 1.25
C ILE A 19 0.43 2.85 2.29
N SER A 20 -0.34 3.82 1.78
CA SER A 20 -1.23 4.68 2.56
C SER A 20 -2.45 3.91 3.12
N ASP A 21 -3.01 4.41 4.23
CA ASP A 21 -4.28 3.92 4.78
C ASP A 21 -5.42 4.03 3.77
N GLU A 22 -5.33 4.98 2.84
CA GLU A 22 -6.31 5.13 1.78
C GLU A 22 -6.34 3.92 0.85
N VAL A 23 -5.17 3.43 0.43
CA VAL A 23 -5.05 2.21 -0.39
C VAL A 23 -5.58 1.00 0.37
N LEU A 24 -5.31 0.92 1.67
CA LEU A 24 -5.82 -0.16 2.53
C LEU A 24 -7.35 -0.13 2.62
N ASN A 25 -7.95 1.06 2.77
CA ASN A 25 -9.41 1.21 2.81
C ASN A 25 -10.06 0.81 1.47
N LEU A 26 -9.45 1.18 0.34
CA LEU A 26 -9.92 0.75 -0.98
C LEU A 26 -9.80 -0.78 -1.17
N ALA A 27 -8.73 -1.38 -0.66
CA ALA A 27 -8.55 -2.83 -0.67
C ALA A 27 -9.63 -3.55 0.14
N ASP A 28 -10.01 -3.01 1.30
CA ASP A 28 -11.10 -3.53 2.13
C ASP A 28 -12.46 -3.39 1.42
N GLN A 29 -12.74 -2.24 0.78
CA GLN A 29 -13.93 -2.07 -0.05
C GLN A 29 -13.99 -3.12 -1.16
N ARG A 30 -12.87 -3.34 -1.86
CA ARG A 30 -12.79 -4.39 -2.89
C ARG A 30 -13.02 -5.79 -2.31
N ARG A 31 -12.57 -6.07 -1.08
CA ARG A 31 -12.83 -7.34 -0.39
C ARG A 31 -14.32 -7.55 -0.15
N THR A 32 -15.03 -6.52 0.31
CA THR A 32 -16.49 -6.61 0.51
C THR A 32 -17.25 -6.85 -0.80
N ILE A 33 -16.81 -6.21 -1.91
CA ILE A 33 -17.43 -6.43 -3.22
C ILE A 33 -17.16 -7.85 -3.71
N LYS A 34 -15.95 -8.38 -3.52
CA LYS A 34 -15.66 -9.79 -3.82
C LYS A 34 -16.55 -10.75 -3.03
N ALA A 35 -16.79 -10.48 -1.75
CA ALA A 35 -17.71 -11.28 -0.95
C ALA A 35 -19.14 -11.24 -1.52
N LYS A 36 -19.63 -10.05 -1.91
CA LYS A 36 -20.93 -9.89 -2.58
C LYS A 36 -20.99 -10.61 -3.93
N MET A 37 -19.92 -10.55 -4.73
CA MET A 37 -19.81 -11.28 -6.00
C MET A 37 -19.82 -12.80 -5.82
N SER A 38 -19.30 -13.31 -4.71
CA SER A 38 -19.38 -14.74 -4.40
C SER A 38 -20.82 -15.21 -4.14
N ILE A 39 -21.68 -14.31 -3.65
CA ILE A 39 -23.09 -14.58 -3.39
C ILE A 39 -23.92 -14.38 -4.66
N ASN A 40 -23.61 -13.36 -5.46
CA ASN A 40 -24.27 -13.08 -6.73
C ASN A 40 -23.26 -12.95 -7.90
N PRO A 41 -22.86 -14.07 -8.54
CA PRO A 41 -21.81 -14.07 -9.56
C PRO A 41 -22.22 -13.47 -10.91
N GLN A 42 -23.52 -13.35 -11.17
CA GLN A 42 -24.07 -12.86 -12.44
C GLN A 42 -24.24 -11.34 -12.46
N ASP A 43 -24.16 -10.68 -11.29
CA ASP A 43 -24.29 -9.24 -11.16
C ASP A 43 -23.16 -8.50 -11.91
N GLN A 44 -23.53 -7.82 -13.00
CA GLN A 44 -22.61 -7.05 -13.82
C GLN A 44 -22.12 -5.78 -13.13
N ASP A 45 -22.94 -5.15 -12.29
CA ASP A 45 -22.58 -3.92 -11.58
C ASP A 45 -21.47 -4.19 -10.56
N LEU A 46 -21.54 -5.31 -9.85
CA LEU A 46 -20.48 -5.72 -8.92
C LEU A 46 -19.17 -6.02 -9.65
N LYS A 47 -19.22 -6.63 -10.83
CA LYS A 47 -18.04 -6.87 -11.68
C LYS A 47 -17.41 -5.57 -12.15
N GLN A 48 -18.22 -4.62 -12.60
CA GLN A 48 -17.75 -3.30 -13.02
C GLN A 48 -17.13 -2.53 -11.85
N LYS A 49 -17.80 -2.47 -10.70
CA LYS A 49 -17.28 -1.82 -9.48
C LYS A 49 -15.95 -2.43 -9.01
N ASN A 50 -15.82 -3.76 -9.01
CA ASN A 50 -14.55 -4.43 -8.67
C ASN A 50 -13.42 -4.09 -9.67
N THR A 51 -13.74 -3.96 -10.96
CA THR A 51 -12.76 -3.59 -11.99
C THR A 51 -12.32 -2.14 -11.84
N GLN A 52 -13.27 -1.22 -11.60
CA GLN A 52 -12.98 0.19 -11.32
C GLN A 52 -12.12 0.35 -10.08
N LEU A 53 -12.50 -0.30 -8.96
CA LEU A 53 -11.71 -0.26 -7.73
C LEU A 53 -10.32 -0.83 -7.91
N LYS A 54 -10.16 -1.91 -8.67
CA LYS A 54 -8.82 -2.44 -9.00
C LYS A 54 -7.97 -1.40 -9.72
N LYS A 55 -8.53 -0.68 -10.69
CA LYS A 55 -7.80 0.40 -11.40
C LYS A 55 -7.43 1.54 -10.46
N VAL A 56 -8.38 2.01 -9.64
CA VAL A 56 -8.12 3.10 -8.67
C VAL A 56 -7.05 2.71 -7.67
N ILE A 57 -7.11 1.49 -7.12
CA ILE A 57 -6.08 0.98 -6.19
C ILE A 57 -4.72 0.98 -6.87
N ASN A 58 -4.61 0.45 -8.09
CA ASN A 58 -3.34 0.38 -8.80
C ASN A 58 -2.76 1.79 -9.07
N ASN A 59 -3.59 2.72 -9.52
CA ASN A 59 -3.16 4.10 -9.77
C ASN A 59 -2.66 4.75 -8.49
N LYS A 60 -3.41 4.66 -7.38
CA LYS A 60 -2.99 5.21 -6.10
C LYS A 60 -1.71 4.58 -5.57
N VAL A 61 -1.55 3.27 -5.75
CA VAL A 61 -0.32 2.58 -5.34
C VAL A 61 0.89 3.12 -6.09
N GLU A 62 0.78 3.36 -7.41
CA GLU A 62 1.87 3.97 -8.17
C GLU A 62 2.11 5.43 -7.76
N GLU A 63 1.06 6.24 -7.57
CA GLU A 63 1.19 7.62 -7.08
C GLU A 63 1.93 7.68 -5.73
N PHE A 64 1.50 6.92 -4.72
CA PHE A 64 2.15 6.90 -3.41
C PHE A 64 3.58 6.34 -3.48
N ARG A 65 3.84 5.40 -4.41
CA ARG A 65 5.18 4.87 -4.63
C ARG A 65 6.10 5.95 -5.21
N GLU A 66 5.64 6.66 -6.23
CA GLU A 66 6.40 7.76 -6.84
C GLU A 66 6.67 8.89 -5.85
N GLU A 67 5.66 9.32 -5.10
CA GLU A 67 5.81 10.32 -4.04
C GLU A 67 6.85 9.89 -3.00
N TRP A 68 6.82 8.62 -2.59
CA TRP A 68 7.78 8.09 -1.64
C TRP A 68 9.21 8.11 -2.18
N PHE A 69 9.42 7.67 -3.44
CA PHE A 69 10.73 7.72 -4.08
C PHE A 69 11.22 9.16 -4.25
N ASN A 70 10.36 10.06 -4.73
CA ASN A 70 10.67 11.48 -4.90
C ASN A 70 11.12 12.11 -3.57
N LYS A 71 10.41 11.80 -2.48
CA LYS A 71 10.82 12.24 -1.14
C LYS A 71 12.18 11.66 -0.72
N GLN A 72 12.43 10.37 -0.96
CA GLN A 72 13.72 9.76 -0.63
C GLN A 72 14.87 10.36 -1.45
N PHE A 73 14.65 10.68 -2.74
CA PHE A 73 15.65 11.34 -3.57
C PHE A 73 15.90 12.77 -3.12
N TYR A 74 14.85 13.55 -2.83
CA TYR A 74 14.99 14.90 -2.31
C TYR A 74 15.79 14.93 -0.99
N GLU A 75 15.46 14.04 -0.05
CA GLU A 75 16.19 13.93 1.22
C GLU A 75 17.66 13.51 1.01
N ALA A 76 17.95 12.66 0.02
CA ALA A 76 19.31 12.28 -0.33
C ALA A 76 20.08 13.45 -0.96
N GLU A 77 19.47 14.22 -1.87
CA GLU A 77 20.08 15.41 -2.45
C GLU A 77 20.37 16.48 -1.39
N GLU A 78 19.46 16.70 -0.45
CA GLU A 78 19.70 17.60 0.68
C GLU A 78 20.87 17.14 1.55
N ALA A 79 20.92 15.84 1.88
CA ALA A 79 22.02 15.28 2.67
C ALA A 79 23.36 15.45 1.96
N ASN A 80 23.39 15.26 0.63
CA ASN A 80 24.57 15.49 -0.18
C ASN A 80 25.00 16.97 -0.16
N LYS A 81 24.06 17.91 -0.34
CA LYS A 81 24.34 19.36 -0.24
C LYS A 81 24.89 19.77 1.13
N LYS A 82 24.43 19.11 2.20
CA LYS A 82 24.86 19.35 3.59
C LYS A 82 26.17 18.61 3.95
N ASN A 83 26.78 17.87 3.02
CA ASN A 83 27.90 16.95 3.27
C ASN A 83 27.62 15.90 4.38
N ASP A 84 26.35 15.58 4.64
CA ASP A 84 25.97 14.54 5.59
C ASP A 84 25.98 13.17 4.89
N MET A 85 27.19 12.64 4.73
CA MET A 85 27.44 11.35 4.09
C MET A 85 26.79 10.18 4.83
N ARG A 86 26.56 10.31 6.15
CA ARG A 86 25.93 9.26 6.96
C ARG A 86 24.45 9.15 6.62
N SER A 87 23.74 10.28 6.56
CA SER A 87 22.33 10.32 6.16
C SER A 87 22.16 9.88 4.71
N LEU A 88 23.04 10.34 3.82
CA LEU A 88 23.05 9.91 2.41
C LEU A 88 23.21 8.39 2.27
N PHE A 89 24.20 7.80 2.94
CA PHE A 89 24.43 6.36 2.91
C PHE A 89 23.21 5.57 3.43
N GLN A 90 22.58 6.04 4.51
CA GLN A 90 21.41 5.39 5.07
C GLN A 90 20.21 5.43 4.10
N LYS A 91 20.02 6.54 3.38
CA LYS A 91 18.97 6.67 2.35
C LYS A 91 19.22 5.75 1.17
N VAL A 92 20.43 5.74 0.62
CA VAL A 92 20.83 4.83 -0.47
C VAL A 92 20.69 3.37 -0.06
N LYS A 93 21.05 3.02 1.18
CA LYS A 93 20.87 1.66 1.72
C LYS A 93 19.40 1.26 1.82
N THR A 94 18.53 2.20 2.20
CA THR A 94 17.07 2.01 2.28
C THR A 94 16.49 1.75 0.89
N LEU A 95 16.94 2.51 -0.11
CA LEU A 95 16.56 2.33 -1.52
C LEU A 95 17.05 1.00 -2.10
N LYS A 96 18.30 0.60 -1.78
CA LYS A 96 18.93 -0.61 -2.35
C LYS A 96 18.42 -1.93 -1.77
N LYS A 97 18.18 -2.00 -0.45
CA LYS A 97 17.80 -3.28 0.19
C LYS A 97 16.33 -3.65 0.05
N GLY A 98 15.48 -2.73 -0.40
CA GLY A 98 14.04 -2.80 -0.13
C GLY A 98 13.79 -2.68 1.38
N ILE A 99 12.67 -2.07 1.79
CA ILE A 99 12.42 -1.87 3.21
C ILE A 99 12.18 -3.23 3.88
N LYS A 100 13.14 -3.68 4.70
CA LYS A 100 12.85 -4.68 5.72
C LYS A 100 12.10 -3.97 6.84
N LEU A 101 10.76 -3.98 6.77
CA LEU A 101 9.96 -3.59 7.92
C LEU A 101 10.27 -4.57 9.04
N ASN A 102 10.98 -4.10 10.07
CA ASN A 102 11.11 -4.83 11.31
C ASN A 102 9.71 -4.89 11.94
N ASN A 103 9.11 -6.07 11.91
CA ASN A 103 7.99 -6.40 12.77
C ASN A 103 8.51 -6.36 14.22
N LYS A 104 8.31 -5.24 14.91
CA LYS A 104 8.36 -5.17 16.37
C LYS A 104 6.95 -5.09 16.91
#